data_AF-B0RFR3-F1
#
_entry.id   AF-B0RFR3-F1
#
_cell.length_a   1.000
_cell.length_b   1.000
_cell.length_c   1.000
_cell.angle_alpha   90.00
_cell.angle_beta   90.00
_cell.angle_gamma   90.00
#
_symmetry.space_group_name_H-M   'P 1'
#
loop_
_entity.id
_entity.type
_entity.pdbx_description
1 polymer ?
#
loop_
_entity_poly.entity_id
_entity_poly.type
_entity_poly.pdbx_seq_one_letter_code
_entity_poly.pdbx_strand_id
1 'polypeptide(L)'
;MLGEAFPERRPDVVVYVDAPLEVLGSEDPVEVAAAYEHDRWGRTAEALRISRPEYSERDREVEGRAAERFDPATAAALAAVPSYAWEPEPGSIVVRADPSRFVSAEEAARLAASGVDVRSIPGAAHSVWYSRFDEFTAALPEAFG
;
A
#
# COMPACT_ATOMS: atom_id res chain seq x y z
N MET A 1 14.05 -6.07 12.13
CA MET A 1 12.58 -6.32 12.18
C MET A 1 11.91 -5.31 13.12
N LEU A 2 10.70 -4.81 12.82
CA LEU A 2 9.99 -3.81 13.66
C LEU A 2 9.84 -4.25 15.14
N GLY A 3 9.74 -5.55 15.39
CA GLY A 3 9.73 -6.14 16.74
C GLY A 3 11.11 -6.26 17.43
N GLU A 4 12.23 -6.00 16.75
CA GLU A 4 13.57 -5.95 17.36
C GLU A 4 13.90 -4.56 17.92
N ALA A 5 13.33 -3.51 17.32
CA ALA A 5 13.50 -2.14 17.82
C ALA A 5 12.71 -1.89 19.12
N PHE A 6 11.64 -2.66 19.35
CA PHE A 6 10.76 -2.56 20.53
C PHE A 6 10.37 -3.97 21.02
N PRO A 7 11.28 -4.74 21.64
CA PRO A 7 11.03 -6.12 22.05
C PRO A 7 9.87 -6.26 23.05
N GLU A 8 9.59 -5.21 23.82
CA GLU A 8 8.45 -5.09 24.74
C GLU A 8 7.10 -4.80 24.05
N ARG A 9 7.10 -4.55 22.74
CA ARG A 9 5.89 -4.25 21.93
C ARG A 9 5.90 -5.07 20.65
N ARG A 10 5.83 -6.39 20.80
CA ARG A 10 5.54 -7.26 19.65
C ARG A 10 4.04 -7.13 19.32
N PRO A 11 3.68 -6.81 18.07
CA PRO A 11 2.29 -6.80 17.67
C PRO A 11 1.73 -8.23 17.72
N ASP A 12 0.48 -8.37 18.15
CA ASP A 12 -0.22 -9.66 18.11
C ASP A 12 -0.52 -10.11 16.67
N VAL A 13 -0.68 -9.14 15.77
CA VAL A 13 -0.97 -9.35 14.35
C VAL A 13 -0.19 -8.33 13.51
N VAL A 14 0.44 -8.79 12.43
CA VAL A 14 1.06 -7.94 11.41
C VAL A 14 0.24 -8.03 10.14
N VAL A 15 -0.17 -6.87 9.61
CA VAL A 15 -0.97 -6.77 8.39
C VAL A 15 -0.21 -5.98 7.33
N TYR A 16 -0.06 -6.58 6.16
CA TYR A 16 0.47 -5.94 4.96
C TYR A 16 -0.70 -5.66 4.02
N VAL A 17 -0.85 -4.40 3.57
CA VAL A 17 -1.96 -4.00 2.70
C VAL A 17 -1.40 -3.60 1.33
N ASP A 18 -1.60 -4.49 0.37
CA ASP A 18 -1.19 -4.37 -1.04
C ASP A 18 0.21 -3.78 -1.24
N ALA A 19 1.16 -4.18 -0.38
CA ALA A 19 2.47 -3.55 -0.29
C ALA A 19 3.48 -4.17 -1.28
N PRO A 20 4.46 -3.39 -1.76
CA PRO A 20 5.65 -3.97 -2.40
C PRO A 20 6.47 -4.74 -1.36
N LEU A 21 6.56 -6.06 -1.51
CA LEU A 21 7.28 -6.94 -0.57
C LEU A 21 8.73 -7.19 -1.02
N GLU A 22 9.01 -6.99 -2.30
CA GLU A 22 10.34 -7.13 -2.87
C GLU A 22 11.19 -5.87 -2.67
N VAL A 23 12.51 -6.03 -2.66
CA VAL A 23 13.46 -4.91 -2.66
C VAL A 23 13.29 -4.14 -3.95
N LEU A 24 12.76 -2.92 -3.84
CA LEU A 24 12.89 -1.94 -4.91
C LEU A 24 14.35 -1.49 -4.92
N GLY A 25 15.00 -1.56 -6.08
CA GLY A 25 16.34 -1.04 -6.25
C GLY A 25 16.42 0.45 -5.88
N SER A 26 17.62 0.96 -5.58
CA SER A 26 17.79 2.40 -5.38
C SER A 26 17.46 3.13 -6.69
N GLU A 27 16.40 3.91 -6.68
CA GLU A 27 16.03 4.77 -7.80
C GLU A 27 16.80 6.10 -7.73
N ASP A 28 16.96 6.79 -8.87
CA ASP A 28 17.53 8.13 -8.88
C ASP A 28 16.55 9.08 -8.15
N PRO A 29 16.95 9.70 -7.01
CA PRO A 29 16.06 10.58 -6.26
C PRO A 29 15.57 11.77 -7.08
N VAL A 30 16.30 12.22 -8.10
CA VAL A 30 15.87 13.31 -8.98
C VAL A 30 14.70 12.85 -9.87
N GLU A 31 14.80 11.66 -10.45
CA GLU A 31 13.74 11.09 -11.29
C GLU A 31 12.49 10.77 -10.46
N VAL A 32 12.67 10.18 -9.27
CA VAL A 32 11.57 9.88 -8.35
C VAL A 32 10.87 11.16 -7.88
N ALA A 33 11.62 12.20 -7.52
CA ALA A 33 11.03 13.47 -7.11
C ALA A 33 10.21 14.10 -8.25
N ALA A 34 10.71 14.04 -9.48
CA ALA A 34 10.00 14.56 -10.65
C ALA A 34 8.70 13.78 -10.93
N ALA A 35 8.74 12.44 -10.83
CA ALA A 35 7.56 11.59 -10.96
C ALA A 35 6.52 11.90 -9.87
N TYR A 36 6.97 12.06 -8.63
CA TYR A 36 6.11 12.42 -7.50
C TYR A 36 5.53 13.83 -7.58
N GLU A 37 6.25 14.82 -8.12
CA GLU A 37 5.71 16.15 -8.39
C GLU A 37 4.64 16.10 -9.50
N HIS A 38 4.88 15.32 -10.56
CA HIS A 38 3.90 15.12 -11.63
C HIS A 38 2.61 14.48 -11.09
N ASP A 39 2.74 13.40 -10.33
CA ASP A 39 1.64 12.73 -9.65
C ASP A 39 0.86 13.69 -8.73
N ARG A 40 1.57 14.50 -7.96
CA ARG A 40 0.99 15.50 -7.06
C ARG A 40 0.14 16.51 -7.81
N TRP A 41 0.63 17.08 -8.92
CA TRP A 41 -0.14 18.02 -9.73
C TRP A 41 -1.39 17.37 -10.36
N GLY A 42 -1.34 16.07 -10.65
CA GLY A 42 -2.47 15.32 -11.19
C GLY A 42 -3.54 14.94 -10.16
N ARG A 43 -3.27 15.02 -8.85
CA ARG A 43 -4.20 14.61 -7.78
C ARG A 43 -5.10 15.76 -7.32
N THR A 44 -5.88 16.33 -8.23
CA THR A 44 -6.99 17.24 -7.89
C THR A 44 -8.30 16.47 -7.83
N ALA A 45 -9.31 16.96 -7.10
CA ALA A 45 -10.62 16.30 -7.04
C ALA A 45 -11.25 16.12 -8.44
N GLU A 46 -11.09 17.09 -9.33
CA GLU A 46 -11.55 17.02 -10.72
C GLU A 46 -10.82 15.92 -11.51
N ALA A 47 -9.49 15.91 -11.46
CA ALA A 47 -8.69 14.90 -12.16
C ALA A 47 -8.92 13.49 -11.60
N LEU A 48 -9.14 13.36 -10.29
CA LEU A 48 -9.47 12.10 -9.64
C LEU A 48 -10.88 11.62 -10.01
N ARG A 49 -11.82 12.51 -10.38
CA ARG A 49 -13.13 12.08 -10.89
C ARG A 49 -13.02 11.31 -12.20
N ILE A 50 -12.03 11.67 -13.03
CA ILE A 50 -11.78 11.03 -14.32
C ILE A 50 -10.90 9.78 -14.14
N SER A 51 -9.81 9.90 -13.37
CA SER A 51 -8.80 8.85 -13.23
C SER A 51 -9.10 7.79 -12.18
N ARG A 52 -9.98 8.10 -11.21
CA ARG A 52 -10.41 7.23 -10.10
C ARG A 52 -11.94 7.23 -9.98
N PRO A 53 -12.66 6.67 -10.97
CA PRO A 53 -14.12 6.61 -10.92
C PRO A 53 -14.65 5.85 -9.69
N GLU A 54 -13.86 4.94 -9.14
CA GLU A 54 -14.18 4.13 -7.96
C GLU A 54 -14.15 4.90 -6.63
N TYR A 55 -13.51 6.08 -6.58
CA TYR A 55 -13.44 6.87 -5.35
C TYR A 55 -14.75 7.60 -5.09
N SER A 56 -15.17 7.68 -3.83
CA SER A 56 -16.27 8.59 -3.47
C SER A 56 -15.83 10.05 -3.63
N GLU A 57 -16.78 10.99 -3.68
CA GLU A 57 -16.43 12.41 -3.75
C GLU A 57 -15.60 12.85 -2.52
N ARG A 58 -15.93 12.30 -1.35
CA ARG A 58 -15.17 12.54 -0.12
C ARG A 58 -13.72 12.04 -0.23
N ASP A 59 -13.51 10.86 -0.80
CA ASP A 59 -12.15 10.30 -0.96
C ASP A 59 -11.32 11.14 -1.92
N ARG A 60 -11.92 11.64 -3.00
CA ARG A 60 -11.26 12.56 -3.94
C ARG A 60 -10.83 13.85 -3.27
N GLU A 61 -11.68 14.42 -2.42
CA GLU A 61 -11.33 15.61 -1.66
C GLU A 61 -10.22 15.35 -0.64
N VAL A 62 -10.26 14.21 0.06
CA VAL A 62 -9.22 13.81 1.02
C VAL A 62 -7.89 13.62 0.31
N GLU A 63 -7.88 12.90 -0.79
CA GLU A 63 -6.69 12.63 -1.61
C GLU A 63 -6.11 13.93 -2.18
N GLY A 64 -6.95 14.84 -2.67
CA GLY A 64 -6.50 16.16 -3.14
C GLY A 64 -5.83 16.98 -2.04
N ARG A 65 -6.43 17.02 -0.83
CA ARG A 65 -5.81 17.69 0.33
C ARG A 65 -4.53 17.00 0.79
N ALA A 66 -4.42 15.69 0.63
CA ALA A 66 -3.20 14.95 0.92
C ALA A 66 -2.10 15.33 -0.08
N ALA A 67 -2.42 15.39 -1.38
CA ALA A 67 -1.50 15.83 -2.42
C ALA A 67 -0.99 17.26 -2.21
N GLU A 68 -1.83 18.19 -1.76
CA GLU A 68 -1.39 19.55 -1.41
C GLU A 68 -0.27 19.57 -0.35
N ARG A 69 -0.32 18.63 0.61
CA ARG A 69 0.62 18.51 1.74
C ARG A 69 1.78 17.55 1.48
N PHE A 70 1.68 16.75 0.43
CA PHE A 70 2.71 15.80 0.06
C PHE A 70 3.98 16.55 -0.37
N ASP A 71 5.13 16.12 0.15
CA ASP A 71 6.44 16.65 -0.20
C ASP A 71 7.22 15.62 -1.04
N PRO A 72 7.27 15.80 -2.38
CA PRO A 72 7.99 14.89 -3.28
C PRO A 72 9.47 14.71 -2.93
N ALA A 73 10.12 15.76 -2.41
CA ALA A 73 11.54 15.70 -2.06
C ALA A 73 11.80 14.75 -0.90
N THR A 74 11.00 14.83 0.18
CA THR A 74 11.09 13.89 1.31
C THR A 74 10.82 12.45 0.87
N ALA A 75 9.78 12.22 0.05
CA ALA A 75 9.46 10.87 -0.42
C ALA A 75 10.56 10.28 -1.32
N ALA A 76 11.12 11.09 -2.23
CA ALA A 76 12.22 10.67 -3.10
C ALA A 76 13.52 10.40 -2.33
N ALA A 77 13.81 11.18 -1.28
CA ALA A 77 14.95 10.92 -0.41
C ALA A 77 14.86 9.55 0.27
N LEU A 78 13.65 9.11 0.65
CA LEU A 78 13.44 7.76 1.19
C LEU A 78 13.62 6.66 0.13
N ALA A 79 13.20 6.91 -1.12
CA ALA A 79 13.38 5.97 -2.23
C ALA A 79 14.85 5.75 -2.61
N ALA A 80 15.72 6.73 -2.35
CA ALA A 80 17.16 6.61 -2.58
C ALA A 80 17.91 5.79 -1.51
N VAL A 81 17.27 5.49 -0.38
CA VAL A 81 17.86 4.63 0.66
C VAL A 81 17.65 3.17 0.26
N PRO A 82 18.66 2.28 0.40
CA PRO A 82 18.47 0.85 0.17
C PRO A 82 17.26 0.33 0.95
N SER A 83 16.27 -0.18 0.22
CA SER A 83 15.10 -0.79 0.82
C SER A 83 15.45 -2.18 1.35
N TYR A 84 14.75 -2.59 2.40
CA TYR A 84 14.81 -3.95 2.91
C TYR A 84 13.60 -4.72 2.40
N ALA A 85 13.80 -5.97 2.00
CA ALA A 85 12.67 -6.87 1.80
C ALA A 85 11.95 -7.02 3.14
N TRP A 86 10.65 -6.78 3.14
CA TRP A 86 9.79 -7.04 4.28
C TRP A 86 8.98 -8.28 3.94
N GLU A 87 9.62 -9.44 4.00
CA GLU A 87 8.95 -10.71 3.75
C GLU A 87 7.98 -11.01 4.90
N PRO A 88 6.67 -11.17 4.61
CA PRO A 88 5.69 -11.51 5.64
C PRO A 88 6.03 -12.85 6.28
N GLU A 89 6.17 -12.87 7.60
CA GLU A 89 6.43 -14.10 8.36
C GLU A 89 5.16 -14.96 8.50
N PRO A 90 5.29 -16.29 8.70
CA PRO A 90 4.15 -17.16 8.98
C PRO A 90 3.29 -16.62 10.14
N GLY A 91 1.98 -16.60 9.95
CA GLY A 91 1.02 -15.98 10.89
C GLY A 91 0.74 -14.49 10.64
N SER A 92 1.44 -13.85 9.69
CA SER A 92 1.06 -12.52 9.19
C SER A 92 -0.17 -12.60 8.28
N ILE A 93 -0.82 -11.45 8.07
CA ILE A 93 -1.92 -11.28 7.10
C ILE A 93 -1.45 -10.39 5.94
N VAL A 94 -1.73 -10.80 4.72
CA VAL A 94 -1.55 -10.00 3.51
C VAL A 94 -2.91 -9.76 2.87
N VAL A 95 -3.40 -8.52 2.92
CA VAL A 95 -4.59 -8.10 2.17
C VAL A 95 -4.14 -7.49 0.85
N ARG A 96 -4.65 -7.99 -0.28
CA ARG A 96 -4.22 -7.52 -1.61
C ARG A 96 -5.39 -7.21 -2.53
N ALA A 97 -5.16 -6.29 -3.46
CA ALA A 97 -6.04 -6.16 -4.62
C ALA A 97 -5.94 -7.40 -5.51
N ASP A 98 -7.00 -7.70 -6.26
CA ASP A 98 -6.99 -8.76 -7.27
C ASP A 98 -7.58 -8.26 -8.62
N PRO A 99 -6.74 -8.03 -9.65
CA PRO A 99 -5.29 -8.19 -9.65
C PRO A 99 -4.57 -7.08 -8.86
N SER A 100 -3.41 -7.40 -8.28
CA SER A 100 -2.52 -6.42 -7.63
C SER A 100 -1.27 -6.18 -8.46
N ARG A 101 -0.80 -4.92 -8.42
CA ARG A 101 0.46 -4.50 -9.06
C ARG A 101 1.70 -4.88 -8.27
N PHE A 102 1.54 -5.18 -6.98
CA PHE A 102 2.65 -5.37 -6.04
C PHE A 102 2.75 -6.80 -5.54
N VAL A 103 1.60 -7.43 -5.28
CA VAL A 103 1.54 -8.83 -4.87
C VAL A 103 0.88 -9.57 -6.03
N SER A 104 1.67 -10.27 -6.85
CA SER A 104 1.13 -11.03 -7.98
C SER A 104 0.32 -12.24 -7.51
N ALA A 105 -0.41 -12.90 -8.42
CA ALA A 105 -1.09 -14.16 -8.10
C ALA A 105 -0.10 -15.27 -7.71
N GLU A 106 1.07 -15.30 -8.35
CA GLU A 106 2.14 -16.22 -8.00
C GLU A 106 2.70 -15.93 -6.61
N GLU A 107 2.99 -14.67 -6.31
CA GLU A 107 3.53 -14.27 -5.01
C GLU A 107 2.53 -14.56 -3.88
N ALA A 108 1.25 -14.28 -4.09
CA ALA A 108 0.20 -14.66 -3.15
C ALA A 108 0.16 -16.17 -2.88
N ALA A 109 0.35 -17.01 -3.91
CA ALA A 109 0.40 -18.46 -3.73
C ALA A 109 1.66 -18.90 -2.96
N ARG A 110 2.81 -18.26 -3.20
CA ARG A 110 4.05 -18.51 -2.45
C ARG A 110 3.89 -18.17 -0.96
N LEU A 111 3.34 -16.99 -0.65
CA LEU A 111 3.08 -16.54 0.71
C LEU A 111 2.08 -17.44 1.44
N ALA A 112 0.99 -17.83 0.77
CA ALA A 112 0.03 -18.78 1.33
C ALA A 112 0.69 -20.13 1.68
N ALA A 113 1.59 -20.61 0.81
CA ALA A 113 2.33 -21.85 1.06
C ALA A 113 3.36 -21.74 2.21
N SER A 114 3.83 -20.52 2.54
CA SER A 114 4.72 -20.29 3.68
C SER A 114 3.99 -20.11 5.01
N GLY A 115 2.66 -20.08 5.03
CA GLY A 115 1.85 -19.92 6.25
C GLY A 115 1.40 -18.48 6.53
N VAL A 116 1.46 -17.61 5.53
CA VAL A 116 0.85 -16.26 5.56
C VAL A 116 -0.62 -16.36 5.16
N ASP A 117 -1.51 -15.67 5.88
CA ASP A 117 -2.92 -15.59 5.51
C ASP A 117 -3.12 -14.52 4.41
N VAL A 118 -3.33 -14.96 3.18
CA VAL A 118 -3.50 -14.06 2.03
C VAL A 118 -4.99 -13.86 1.71
N ARG A 119 -5.45 -12.62 1.83
CA ARG A 119 -6.84 -12.21 1.63
C ARG A 119 -6.94 -11.29 0.40
N SER A 120 -7.43 -11.84 -0.71
CA SER A 120 -7.58 -11.11 -1.98
C SER A 120 -8.94 -10.44 -2.09
N ILE A 121 -8.98 -9.19 -2.57
CA ILE A 121 -10.22 -8.44 -2.83
C ILE A 121 -10.40 -8.21 -4.35
N PRO A 122 -11.29 -8.97 -5.00
CA PRO A 122 -11.54 -8.85 -6.44
C PRO A 122 -11.96 -7.46 -6.87
N GLY A 123 -11.30 -6.93 -7.90
CA GLY A 123 -11.63 -5.64 -8.50
C GLY A 123 -11.38 -4.43 -7.60
N ALA A 124 -10.59 -4.59 -6.53
CA ALA A 124 -10.08 -3.45 -5.78
C ALA A 124 -8.92 -2.77 -6.50
N ALA A 125 -8.79 -1.46 -6.29
CA ALA A 125 -7.58 -0.72 -6.62
C ALA A 125 -6.52 -0.89 -5.53
N HIS A 126 -5.29 -0.42 -5.79
CA HIS A 126 -4.16 -0.50 -4.84
C HIS A 126 -4.50 0.06 -3.46
N SER A 127 -5.10 1.26 -3.40
CA SER A 127 -5.71 1.79 -2.18
C SER A 127 -7.04 1.07 -1.94
N VAL A 128 -6.96 -0.18 -1.48
CA VAL A 128 -8.10 -1.10 -1.30
C VAL A 128 -9.26 -0.44 -0.56
N TRP A 129 -8.97 0.30 0.52
CA TRP A 129 -9.97 1.01 1.32
C TRP A 129 -10.74 2.11 0.57
N TYR A 130 -10.17 2.73 -0.46
CA TYR A 130 -10.87 3.73 -1.27
C TYR A 130 -11.77 3.11 -2.35
N SER A 131 -11.51 1.85 -2.73
CA SER A 131 -12.23 1.19 -3.82
C SER A 131 -13.26 0.16 -3.36
N ARG A 132 -13.01 -0.47 -2.20
CA ARG A 132 -13.74 -1.62 -1.64
C ARG A 132 -13.70 -1.58 -0.11
N PHE A 133 -14.24 -0.52 0.48
CA PHE A 133 -14.14 -0.27 1.92
C PHE A 133 -14.77 -1.38 2.78
N ASP A 134 -15.99 -1.80 2.42
CA ASP A 134 -16.72 -2.81 3.17
C ASP A 134 -16.04 -4.18 3.06
N GLU A 135 -15.56 -4.54 1.87
CA GLU A 135 -14.82 -5.78 1.67
C GLU A 135 -13.46 -5.75 2.38
N PHE A 136 -12.77 -4.60 2.39
CA PHE A 136 -11.51 -4.43 3.12
C PHE A 136 -11.68 -4.61 4.63
N THR A 137 -12.69 -3.96 5.22
CA THR A 137 -12.95 -4.07 6.66
C THR A 137 -13.44 -5.47 7.04
N ALA A 138 -14.29 -6.09 6.22
CA ALA A 138 -14.72 -7.48 6.41
C ALA A 138 -13.55 -8.47 6.29
N ALA A 139 -12.54 -8.16 5.47
CA ALA A 139 -11.34 -8.97 5.32
C ALA A 139 -10.35 -8.80 6.50
N LEU A 140 -10.61 -7.94 7.49
CA LEU A 140 -9.72 -7.71 8.64
C LEU A 140 -10.49 -7.60 9.97
N PRO A 141 -11.20 -8.66 10.41
CA PRO A 141 -11.88 -8.66 11.71
C PRO A 141 -10.92 -8.46 12.88
N GLU A 142 -9.63 -8.78 12.74
CA GLU A 142 -8.61 -8.54 13.77
C GLU A 142 -8.41 -7.05 14.08
N ALA A 143 -8.70 -6.17 13.11
CA ALA A 143 -8.58 -4.72 13.25
C ALA A 143 -9.94 -4.02 13.38
N PHE A 144 -11.02 -4.59 12.86
CA PHE A 144 -12.32 -3.92 12.71
C PHE A 144 -13.52 -4.68 13.30
N GLY A 145 -13.33 -5.87 13.88
CA GLY A 145 -14.37 -6.73 14.44
C GLY A 145 -14.64 -6.56 15.94
#